data_AF-B7WFQ1-F1
#
_entry.id   AF-B7WFQ1-F1
#
_cell.length_a   1.000
_cell.length_b   1.000
_cell.length_c   1.000
_cell.angle_alpha   90.00
_cell.angle_beta   90.00
_cell.angle_gamma   90.00
#
_symmetry.space_group_name_H-M   'P 1'
#
loop_
_entity.id
_entity.type
_entity.pdbx_description
1 polymer ?
#
loop_
_entity_poly.entity_id
_entity_poly.type
_entity_poly.pdbx_seq_one_letter_code
_entity_poly.pdbx_strand_id
1 'polypeptide(L)'
;MILFTAIILVASVVHVVVSSPQQCYYCVEDDCETMSLWINQTCATSQRSLGTSHCGTAAVRYHEGYLGGVPLETTVKGCFDCTDKSAACFALAGLLKSSLGWVVQQCDINCCNDTNCNTNVTILSQNATNVLRRDAFGTTSCYECEESDNYTCILKQQSQTCRTSRAALGITHCSSAKVKTRNVLTGTVDVSFIRGCISCEDKKSACALLAGSFKFRKHATMLECDIECCNGSYCNDGAASLSKCFHCMEDDGLSCSARQQRQICSLDPESLGTTHCGSAVGRKRNQNGAIQNYFYRGCFDCSKKKEACFTLGGYWKGDVNAPGATTLLECELQCCDPNVINGSYCNVETPILKPAAITVFTPTVTGPAQCNVCLEKDETSCSENQQTQVCGIDPYSLGTTHCGSAVGRYRQSNGDMVYGFYRGCINCADKMAACAAVGGFRKNVQKWTQLQCEIECCTEDNCNTHTPRLVEVEQPNSAPRGEIHQLFRCTFVAVFIVFACFIVC
;
A
#
# COMPACT_ATOMS: atom_id res chain seq x y z
N MET A 1 26.58 12.48 79.15
CA MET A 1 25.31 12.46 78.41
C MET A 1 25.64 12.43 76.93
N ILE A 2 25.25 11.36 76.24
CA ILE A 2 25.66 11.02 74.88
C ILE A 2 24.92 11.95 73.90
N LEU A 3 25.69 12.69 73.10
CA LEU A 3 25.23 13.67 72.12
C LEU A 3 24.89 12.94 70.81
N PHE A 4 23.60 12.72 70.53
CA PHE A 4 23.11 12.24 69.24
C PHE A 4 22.89 13.44 68.32
N THR A 5 23.85 13.71 67.44
CA THR A 5 23.71 14.71 66.38
C THR A 5 22.91 14.08 65.24
N ALA A 6 21.63 14.48 65.13
CA ALA A 6 20.73 14.04 64.07
C ALA A 6 21.18 14.60 62.70
N ILE A 7 21.41 13.70 61.76
CA ILE A 7 21.64 13.99 60.34
C ILE A 7 20.30 14.41 59.74
N ILE A 8 20.15 15.70 59.42
CA ILE A 8 19.00 16.24 58.70
C ILE A 8 19.21 15.93 57.21
N LEU A 9 18.44 14.95 56.70
CA LEU A 9 18.30 14.69 55.28
C LEU A 9 17.56 15.88 54.63
N VAL A 10 18.28 16.72 53.90
CA VAL A 10 17.68 17.76 53.05
C VAL A 10 17.10 17.06 51.84
N ALA A 11 15.81 16.72 51.89
CA ALA A 11 15.04 16.38 50.71
C ALA A 11 14.93 17.64 49.85
N SER A 12 15.81 17.75 48.85
CA SER A 12 15.72 18.76 47.81
C SER A 12 14.40 18.58 47.05
N VAL A 13 13.42 19.41 47.41
CA VAL A 13 12.23 19.65 46.60
C VAL A 13 12.72 20.23 45.27
N VAL A 14 12.82 19.37 44.25
CA VAL A 14 12.94 19.83 42.88
C VAL A 14 11.63 20.56 42.58
N HIS A 15 11.66 21.89 42.67
CA HIS A 15 10.67 22.71 42.01
C HIS A 15 10.78 22.43 40.52
N VAL A 16 10.00 21.46 40.04
CA VAL A 16 9.59 21.45 38.63
C VAL A 16 8.78 22.73 38.49
N VAL A 17 9.44 23.78 38.02
CA VAL A 17 8.77 24.98 37.52
C VAL A 17 7.93 24.48 36.36
N VAL A 18 6.68 24.14 36.63
CA VAL A 18 5.67 23.95 35.59
C VAL A 18 5.47 25.35 35.04
N SER A 19 6.26 25.72 34.03
CA SER A 19 5.99 26.92 33.24
C SER A 19 4.53 26.84 32.82
N SER A 20 3.73 27.84 33.19
CA SER A 20 2.34 27.94 32.75
C SER A 20 2.27 27.68 31.25
N PRO A 21 1.32 26.87 30.76
CA PRO A 21 1.27 26.52 29.35
C PRO A 21 1.17 27.80 28.52
N GLN A 22 2.03 27.92 27.51
CA GLN A 22 2.09 29.10 26.65
C GLN A 22 0.70 29.41 26.09
N GLN A 23 0.24 30.66 26.30
CA GLN A 23 -1.00 31.16 25.74
C GLN A 23 -0.68 32.17 24.63
N CYS A 24 -1.38 32.08 23.51
CA CYS A 24 -1.21 32.95 22.36
C CYS A 24 -2.57 33.35 21.79
N TYR A 25 -2.61 34.42 21.00
CA TYR A 25 -3.76 34.71 20.17
C TYR A 25 -3.76 33.81 18.93
N TYR A 26 -4.93 33.28 18.58
CA TYR A 26 -5.19 32.54 17.36
C TYR A 26 -6.12 33.33 16.46
N CYS A 27 -5.75 33.44 15.18
CA CYS A 27 -6.59 34.00 14.14
C CYS A 27 -6.14 33.48 12.76
N VAL A 28 -7.09 33.03 11.94
CA VAL A 28 -6.87 32.57 10.55
C VAL A 28 -8.05 33.05 9.70
N GLU A 29 -8.06 34.34 9.38
CA GLU A 29 -9.07 35.02 8.56
C GLU A 29 -8.40 36.18 7.82
N ASP A 30 -9.01 36.67 6.74
CA ASP A 30 -8.43 37.74 5.92
C ASP A 30 -8.16 39.02 6.74
N ASP A 31 -8.93 39.26 7.81
CA ASP A 31 -8.89 40.47 8.66
C ASP A 31 -8.30 40.25 10.08
N CYS A 32 -7.31 39.36 10.24
CA CYS A 32 -6.64 39.12 11.53
C CYS A 32 -5.92 40.32 12.16
N GLU A 33 -6.00 41.50 11.56
CA GLU A 33 -5.57 42.77 12.14
C GLU A 33 -6.53 43.27 13.22
N THR A 34 -7.81 42.87 13.19
CA THR A 34 -8.80 43.30 14.18
C THR A 34 -8.77 42.41 15.43
N MET A 35 -8.52 43.02 16.59
CA MET A 35 -8.48 42.32 17.89
C MET A 35 -9.77 41.54 18.22
N SER A 36 -10.91 41.93 17.66
CA SER A 36 -12.20 41.25 17.86
C SER A 36 -12.23 39.81 17.36
N LEU A 37 -11.33 39.44 16.44
CA LEU A 37 -11.23 38.10 15.87
C LEU A 37 -10.23 37.21 16.61
N TRP A 38 -9.50 37.75 17.59
CA TRP A 38 -8.45 37.01 18.28
C TRP A 38 -9.02 36.10 19.36
N ILE A 39 -8.77 34.81 19.22
CA ILE A 39 -9.19 33.80 20.19
C ILE A 39 -8.00 33.42 21.06
N ASN A 40 -8.15 33.39 22.38
CA ASN A 40 -7.13 32.85 23.27
C ASN A 40 -6.94 31.35 23.01
N GLN A 41 -5.71 30.96 22.72
CA GLN A 41 -5.30 29.58 22.50
C GLN A 41 -4.27 29.17 23.55
N THR A 42 -4.42 27.97 24.12
CA THR A 42 -3.35 27.30 24.88
C THR A 42 -2.56 26.38 23.95
N CYS A 43 -1.26 26.60 23.78
CA CYS A 43 -0.47 25.92 22.76
C CYS A 43 -0.37 24.40 22.94
N ALA A 44 -0.30 23.92 24.19
CA ALA A 44 -0.14 22.50 24.48
C ALA A 44 -1.38 21.65 24.14
N THR A 45 -2.58 22.24 24.25
CA THR A 45 -3.86 21.50 24.16
C THR A 45 -4.69 21.87 22.95
N SER A 46 -4.35 22.95 22.23
CA SER A 46 -5.11 23.38 21.07
C SER A 46 -4.96 22.43 19.89
N GLN A 47 -6.10 22.04 19.33
CA GLN A 47 -6.22 21.24 18.12
C GLN A 47 -5.59 21.89 16.89
N ARG A 48 -5.42 23.23 16.90
CA ARG A 48 -4.87 24.00 15.77
C ARG A 48 -3.44 24.51 16.02
N SER A 49 -2.85 24.13 17.14
CA SER A 49 -1.48 24.51 17.51
C SER A 49 -0.42 23.85 16.65
N LEU A 50 0.41 24.63 15.96
CA LEU A 50 1.55 24.13 15.18
C LEU A 50 2.85 24.06 15.99
N GLY A 51 2.82 24.50 17.26
CA GLY A 51 3.91 24.31 18.22
C GLY A 51 3.43 24.41 19.66
N THR A 52 4.34 24.25 20.62
CA THR A 52 4.01 24.25 22.06
C THR A 52 4.67 25.38 22.84
N SER A 53 5.67 26.04 22.27
CA SER A 53 6.61 26.90 23.01
C SER A 53 6.59 28.37 22.60
N HIS A 54 6.20 28.71 21.37
CA HIS A 54 6.26 30.08 20.87
C HIS A 54 4.89 30.55 20.39
N CYS A 55 4.61 31.84 20.60
CA CYS A 55 3.58 32.55 19.85
C CYS A 55 4.19 33.14 18.58
N GLY A 56 3.38 33.30 17.55
CA GLY A 56 3.82 33.96 16.33
C GLY A 56 2.72 34.69 15.58
N THR A 57 3.15 35.67 14.79
CA THR A 57 2.35 36.28 13.72
C THR A 57 3.06 35.99 12.39
N ALA A 58 2.33 35.36 11.48
CA ALA A 58 2.80 34.99 10.16
C ALA A 58 2.16 35.90 9.10
N ALA A 59 2.96 36.48 8.22
CA ALA A 59 2.49 37.09 6.99
C ALA A 59 2.56 36.04 5.88
N VAL A 60 1.47 35.83 5.14
CA VAL A 60 1.41 34.80 4.09
C VAL A 60 0.89 35.36 2.78
N ARG A 61 1.53 34.99 1.67
CA ARG A 61 1.03 35.20 0.31
C ARG A 61 0.46 33.88 -0.18
N TYR A 62 -0.81 33.88 -0.61
CA TYR A 62 -1.51 32.65 -0.98
C TYR A 62 -2.45 32.84 -2.18
N HIS A 63 -2.94 31.72 -2.69
CA HIS A 63 -4.08 31.69 -3.62
C HIS A 63 -5.22 30.88 -3.04
N GLU A 64 -6.44 31.30 -3.33
CA GLU A 64 -7.63 30.51 -3.09
C GLU A 64 -7.84 29.46 -4.19
N GLY A 65 -7.97 28.20 -3.78
CA GLY A 65 -8.28 27.11 -4.70
C GLY A 65 -7.17 26.73 -5.69
N TYR A 66 -7.52 25.81 -6.59
CA TYR A 66 -6.58 25.13 -7.50
C TYR A 66 -6.43 25.81 -8.86
N LEU A 67 -7.46 26.55 -9.29
CA LEU A 67 -7.54 27.11 -10.64
C LEU A 67 -6.72 28.40 -10.80
N GLY A 68 -6.18 28.92 -9.70
CA GLY A 68 -5.43 30.18 -9.70
C GLY A 68 -6.35 31.38 -9.56
N GLY A 69 -5.87 32.36 -8.80
CA GLY A 69 -6.48 33.67 -8.65
C GLY A 69 -5.37 34.73 -8.55
N VAL A 70 -5.74 35.96 -8.21
CA VAL A 70 -4.75 36.98 -7.79
C VAL A 70 -4.08 36.48 -6.50
N PRO A 71 -2.75 36.61 -6.31
CA PRO A 71 -2.15 36.34 -5.02
C PRO A 71 -2.73 37.30 -3.99
N LEU A 72 -3.23 36.77 -2.88
CA LEU A 72 -3.70 37.55 -1.74
C LEU A 72 -2.65 37.50 -0.64
N GLU A 73 -2.66 38.50 0.23
CA GLU A 73 -1.83 38.55 1.42
C GLU A 73 -2.72 38.64 2.65
N THR A 74 -2.39 37.87 3.68
CA THR A 74 -3.08 37.94 4.96
C THR A 74 -2.12 37.66 6.10
N THR A 75 -2.60 37.89 7.32
CA THR A 75 -1.89 37.63 8.56
C THR A 75 -2.51 36.45 9.29
N VAL A 76 -1.69 35.54 9.79
CA VAL A 76 -2.12 34.40 10.60
C VAL A 76 -1.46 34.46 11.97
N LYS A 77 -2.23 34.29 13.03
CA LYS A 77 -1.75 34.29 14.42
C LYS A 77 -1.97 32.92 15.05
N GLY A 78 -1.02 32.49 15.86
CA GLY A 78 -1.16 31.25 16.62
C GLY A 78 0.12 30.84 17.34
N CYS A 79 0.12 29.58 17.77
CA CYS A 79 1.28 28.92 18.34
C CYS A 79 2.07 28.20 17.25
N PHE A 80 3.38 28.42 17.21
CA PHE A 80 4.30 27.86 16.23
C PHE A 80 5.50 27.22 16.93
N ASP A 81 6.14 26.25 16.27
CA ASP A 81 7.50 25.84 16.63
C ASP A 81 8.50 26.71 15.87
N CYS A 82 8.96 27.77 16.53
CA CYS A 82 9.86 28.75 15.91
C CYS A 82 11.34 28.36 15.94
N THR A 83 11.68 27.15 16.39
CA THR A 83 13.07 26.65 16.33
C THR A 83 13.59 26.59 14.88
N ASP A 84 12.69 26.33 13.94
CA ASP A 84 12.92 26.44 12.51
C ASP A 84 11.73 27.16 11.84
N LYS A 85 11.91 28.47 11.59
CA LYS A 85 10.88 29.29 10.95
C LYS A 85 10.46 28.79 9.57
N SER A 86 11.37 28.16 8.83
CA SER A 86 11.06 27.60 7.51
C SER A 86 10.12 26.40 7.67
N ALA A 87 10.46 25.46 8.55
CA ALA A 87 9.59 24.32 8.86
C ALA A 87 8.22 24.76 9.41
N ALA A 88 8.18 25.80 10.25
CA ALA A 88 6.93 26.40 10.72
C ALA A 88 6.07 26.95 9.58
N CYS A 89 6.68 27.59 8.58
CA CYS A 89 6.00 28.04 7.37
C CYS A 89 5.44 26.89 6.53
N PHE A 90 6.18 25.78 6.36
CA PHE A 90 5.66 24.59 5.69
C PHE A 90 4.50 23.94 6.46
N ALA A 91 4.61 23.83 7.80
CA ALA A 91 3.50 23.34 8.62
C ALA A 91 2.27 24.25 8.54
N LEU A 92 2.44 25.56 8.54
CA LEU A 92 1.34 26.50 8.35
C LEU A 92 0.67 26.30 6.98
N ALA A 93 1.45 26.18 5.92
CA ALA A 93 0.91 25.92 4.58
C ALA A 93 0.09 24.62 4.51
N GLY A 94 0.56 23.56 5.18
CA GLY A 94 -0.15 22.27 5.21
C GLY A 94 -1.47 22.36 5.94
N LEU A 95 -1.50 23.11 7.06
CA LEU A 95 -2.72 23.41 7.81
C LEU A 95 -3.70 24.20 6.95
N LEU A 96 -3.28 25.34 6.39
CA LEU A 96 -4.13 26.23 5.59
C LEU A 96 -4.65 25.57 4.32
N LYS A 97 -3.83 24.75 3.67
CA LYS A 97 -4.24 23.96 2.51
C LYS A 97 -5.33 22.98 2.87
N SER A 98 -5.21 22.30 4.01
CA SER A 98 -6.17 21.30 4.47
C SER A 98 -7.47 21.93 5.01
N SER A 99 -7.38 23.12 5.60
CA SER A 99 -8.52 23.79 6.23
C SER A 99 -9.31 24.70 5.29
N LEU A 100 -8.62 25.50 4.48
CA LEU A 100 -9.22 26.56 3.65
C LEU A 100 -8.96 26.34 2.15
N GLY A 101 -8.16 25.34 1.78
CA GLY A 101 -7.77 25.10 0.39
C GLY A 101 -6.73 26.09 -0.14
N TRP A 102 -6.17 26.94 0.72
CA TRP A 102 -5.20 27.97 0.38
C TRP A 102 -3.84 27.37 0.00
N VAL A 103 -3.28 27.83 -1.12
CA VAL A 103 -1.93 27.45 -1.56
C VAL A 103 -0.97 28.57 -1.16
N VAL A 104 -0.23 28.36 -0.07
CA VAL A 104 0.74 29.33 0.44
C VAL A 104 2.01 29.32 -0.42
N GLN A 105 2.32 30.45 -1.04
CA GLN A 105 3.51 30.63 -1.86
C GLN A 105 4.68 31.14 -1.03
N GLN A 106 4.42 32.13 -0.17
CA GLN A 106 5.43 32.76 0.67
C GLN A 106 4.91 32.92 2.08
N CYS A 107 5.82 32.81 3.05
CA CYS A 107 5.51 32.92 4.45
C CYS A 107 6.68 33.54 5.22
N ASP A 108 6.38 34.45 6.13
CA ASP A 108 7.33 35.01 7.09
C ASP A 108 6.70 35.04 8.47
N ILE A 109 7.43 34.55 9.49
CA ILE A 109 6.91 34.39 10.85
C ILE A 109 7.76 35.20 11.82
N ASN A 110 7.11 36.15 12.51
CA ASN A 110 7.66 36.82 13.65
C ASN A 110 7.23 36.09 14.93
N CYS A 111 8.21 35.66 15.73
CA CYS A 111 8.00 34.80 16.89
C CYS A 111 8.31 35.54 18.19
N CYS A 112 7.63 35.16 19.26
CA CYS A 112 7.84 35.71 20.60
C CYS A 112 7.47 34.67 21.67
N ASN A 113 8.01 34.85 22.87
CA ASN A 113 7.95 33.84 23.95
C ASN A 113 7.02 34.24 25.11
N ASP A 114 6.51 35.46 25.14
CA ASP A 114 5.62 35.89 26.22
C ASP A 114 4.17 35.49 25.97
N THR A 115 3.38 35.37 27.03
CA THR A 115 1.94 35.11 26.91
C THR A 115 1.28 36.19 26.05
N ASN A 116 0.52 35.77 25.04
CA ASN A 116 -0.27 36.65 24.18
C ASN A 116 0.56 37.76 23.51
N CYS A 117 1.85 37.51 23.25
CA CYS A 117 2.77 38.50 22.69
C CYS A 117 2.62 38.72 21.19
N ASN A 118 1.91 37.85 20.48
CA ASN A 118 1.76 37.90 19.03
C ASN A 118 0.71 38.92 18.58
N THR A 119 0.77 40.14 19.12
CA THR A 119 -0.15 41.23 18.83
C THR A 119 0.25 42.04 17.59
N ASN A 120 1.55 42.11 17.29
CA ASN A 120 2.06 42.87 16.16
C ASN A 120 1.50 42.39 14.82
N VAL A 121 1.35 43.29 13.85
CA VAL A 121 1.13 42.96 12.44
C VAL A 121 2.49 42.74 11.80
N THR A 122 2.62 41.67 11.01
CA THR A 122 3.85 41.36 10.27
C THR A 122 3.55 41.52 8.79
N ILE A 123 4.45 42.17 8.05
CA ILE A 123 4.40 42.25 6.59
C ILE A 123 5.40 41.25 6.00
N LEU A 124 5.14 40.76 4.78
CA LEU A 124 6.08 39.88 4.09
C LEU A 124 7.41 40.61 3.85
N SER A 125 8.49 40.12 4.46
CA SER A 125 9.82 40.64 4.18
C SER A 125 10.34 40.15 2.83
N GLN A 126 11.40 40.80 2.33
CA GLN A 126 12.12 40.34 1.14
C GLN A 126 12.76 38.94 1.32
N ASN A 127 12.94 38.50 2.57
CA ASN A 127 13.53 37.21 2.93
C ASN A 127 12.45 36.16 3.29
N ALA A 128 11.19 36.40 2.93
CA ALA A 128 10.11 35.45 3.17
C ALA A 128 10.45 34.06 2.60
N THR A 129 10.11 33.01 3.36
CA THR A 129 10.32 31.62 2.94
C THR A 129 9.39 31.30 1.79
N ASN A 130 9.94 30.80 0.67
CA ASN A 130 9.14 30.22 -0.40
C ASN A 130 8.69 28.82 0.01
N VAL A 131 7.39 28.56 -0.01
CA VAL A 131 6.80 27.31 0.51
C VAL A 131 6.34 26.40 -0.63
N LEU A 132 5.26 26.77 -1.33
CA LEU A 132 4.79 26.06 -2.52
C LEU A 132 5.04 26.92 -3.75
N ARG A 133 6.08 26.57 -4.52
CA ARG A 133 6.32 27.21 -5.82
C ARG A 133 5.24 26.77 -6.81
N ARG A 134 4.83 27.70 -7.68
CA ARG A 134 3.96 27.40 -8.82
C ARG A 134 4.74 26.86 -10.03
N ASP A 135 6.07 26.79 -9.93
CA ASP A 135 6.97 26.59 -11.05
C ASP A 135 6.59 25.34 -11.84
N ALA A 136 6.21 25.59 -13.09
CA ALA A 136 5.70 24.66 -14.11
C ALA A 136 4.41 23.91 -13.72
N PHE A 137 3.39 24.06 -14.57
CA PHE A 137 2.19 23.22 -14.53
C PHE A 137 2.58 21.74 -14.68
N GLY A 138 2.74 21.03 -13.56
CA GLY A 138 2.91 19.58 -13.57
C GLY A 138 1.61 18.90 -13.97
N THR A 139 1.66 18.01 -14.97
CA THR A 139 0.61 17.02 -15.25
C THR A 139 0.77 15.77 -14.39
N THR A 140 1.60 15.85 -13.34
CA THR A 140 1.91 14.72 -12.46
C THR A 140 0.63 14.21 -11.81
N SER A 141 0.37 12.93 -12.03
CA SER A 141 -0.63 12.18 -11.28
C SER A 141 0.11 11.25 -10.35
N CYS A 142 -0.28 11.17 -9.08
CA CYS A 142 0.31 10.28 -8.09
C CYS A 142 -0.71 9.26 -7.60
N TYR A 143 -0.26 8.27 -6.84
CA TYR A 143 -1.15 7.46 -6.03
C TYR A 143 -1.43 8.18 -4.71
N GLU A 144 -2.69 8.20 -4.26
CA GLU A 144 -3.06 8.61 -2.90
C GLU A 144 -3.64 7.46 -2.10
N CYS A 145 -3.23 7.36 -0.84
CA CYS A 145 -3.83 6.52 0.18
C CYS A 145 -3.39 7.02 1.55
N GLU A 146 -4.15 6.67 2.58
CA GLU A 146 -3.76 6.85 3.97
C GLU A 146 -4.32 5.68 4.79
N GLU A 147 -3.47 4.73 5.18
CA GLU A 147 -3.88 3.49 5.84
C GLU A 147 -2.92 3.14 6.97
N SER A 148 -3.32 2.26 7.89
CA SER A 148 -2.51 1.85 9.05
C SER A 148 -1.30 0.98 8.69
N ASP A 149 -1.30 0.38 7.50
CA ASP A 149 -0.22 -0.45 7.00
C ASP A 149 0.05 -0.20 5.50
N ASN A 150 1.29 -0.45 5.08
CA ASN A 150 1.73 -0.19 3.71
C ASN A 150 0.97 -1.02 2.67
N TYR A 151 0.63 -2.26 3.01
CA TYR A 151 0.00 -3.20 2.08
C TYR A 151 -1.42 -2.74 1.73
N THR A 152 -2.22 -2.41 2.76
CA THR A 152 -3.55 -1.84 2.59
C THR A 152 -3.51 -0.51 1.84
N CYS A 153 -2.51 0.35 2.12
CA CYS A 153 -2.33 1.60 1.38
C CYS A 153 -2.13 1.33 -0.12
N ILE A 154 -1.26 0.39 -0.50
CA ILE A 154 -1.03 0.08 -1.92
C ILE A 154 -2.26 -0.55 -2.57
N LEU A 155 -3.03 -1.38 -1.86
CA LEU A 155 -4.24 -2.00 -2.41
C LEU A 155 -5.39 -1.01 -2.61
N LYS A 156 -5.55 -0.05 -1.70
CA LYS A 156 -6.65 0.94 -1.77
C LYS A 156 -6.25 2.24 -2.46
N GLN A 157 -5.01 2.36 -2.94
CA GLN A 157 -4.54 3.60 -3.51
C GLN A 157 -5.37 4.01 -4.73
N GLN A 158 -5.67 5.30 -4.81
CA GLN A 158 -6.42 5.89 -5.90
C GLN A 158 -5.53 6.82 -6.71
N SER A 159 -5.92 7.09 -7.95
CA SER A 159 -5.23 8.09 -8.76
C SER A 159 -5.57 9.49 -8.28
N GLN A 160 -4.55 10.28 -7.97
CA GLN A 160 -4.64 11.68 -7.59
C GLN A 160 -3.95 12.55 -8.64
N THR A 161 -4.66 13.50 -9.26
CA THR A 161 -4.01 14.53 -10.08
C THR A 161 -3.54 15.66 -9.17
N CYS A 162 -2.22 15.90 -9.08
CA CYS A 162 -1.64 16.83 -8.10
C CYS A 162 -2.20 18.25 -8.20
N ARG A 163 -2.48 18.69 -9.43
CA ARG A 163 -3.00 20.03 -9.68
C ARG A 163 -4.43 20.24 -9.19
N THR A 164 -5.29 19.23 -9.26
CA THR A 164 -6.75 19.41 -9.06
C THR A 164 -7.25 18.76 -7.78
N SER A 165 -6.47 17.88 -7.14
CA SER A 165 -6.89 17.17 -5.94
C SER A 165 -6.90 18.07 -4.71
N ARG A 166 -7.99 17.97 -3.93
CA ARG A 166 -8.10 18.65 -2.64
C ARG A 166 -7.10 18.17 -1.59
N ALA A 167 -6.69 16.91 -1.68
CA ALA A 167 -5.76 16.29 -0.75
C ALA A 167 -4.29 16.49 -1.15
N ALA A 168 -4.00 17.11 -2.30
CA ALA A 168 -2.65 17.37 -2.75
C ALA A 168 -1.98 18.50 -1.93
N LEU A 169 -0.82 18.19 -1.38
CA LEU A 169 0.08 19.13 -0.69
C LEU A 169 1.24 19.58 -1.59
N GLY A 170 1.38 19.02 -2.79
CA GLY A 170 2.36 19.42 -3.79
C GLY A 170 1.80 19.35 -5.19
N ILE A 171 2.50 19.95 -6.16
CA ILE A 171 2.05 20.02 -7.56
C ILE A 171 2.89 19.16 -8.53
N THR A 172 4.14 18.86 -8.18
CA THR A 172 5.13 18.27 -9.12
C THR A 172 5.66 16.92 -8.69
N HIS A 173 5.71 16.64 -7.38
CA HIS A 173 6.33 15.45 -6.80
C HIS A 173 5.26 14.49 -6.28
N CYS A 174 5.55 13.19 -6.43
CA CYS A 174 4.85 12.15 -5.68
C CYS A 174 5.68 11.74 -4.47
N SER A 175 5.03 11.33 -3.39
CA SER A 175 5.74 10.85 -2.21
C SER A 175 5.01 9.70 -1.52
N SER A 176 5.80 8.90 -0.81
CA SER A 176 5.33 7.85 0.11
C SER A 176 5.91 8.16 1.48
N ALA A 177 5.09 8.18 2.52
CA ALA A 177 5.54 8.47 3.87
C ALA A 177 5.04 7.42 4.87
N LYS A 178 5.89 7.06 5.82
CA LYS A 178 5.48 6.41 7.07
C LYS A 178 5.55 7.46 8.17
N VAL A 179 4.42 7.74 8.80
CA VAL A 179 4.34 8.76 9.85
C VAL A 179 3.86 8.13 11.15
N LYS A 180 4.38 8.64 12.26
CA LYS A 180 3.90 8.34 13.60
C LYS A 180 3.33 9.61 14.19
N THR A 181 2.09 9.53 14.66
CA THR A 181 1.36 10.70 15.17
C THR A 181 0.79 10.42 16.55
N ARG A 182 0.58 11.48 17.34
CA ARG A 182 -0.13 11.42 18.62
C ARG A 182 -1.38 12.27 18.53
N ASN A 183 -2.54 11.67 18.77
CA ASN A 183 -3.79 12.40 18.89
C ASN A 183 -3.74 13.36 20.09
N VAL A 184 -4.09 14.63 19.88
CA VAL A 184 -4.00 15.69 20.89
C VAL A 184 -5.06 15.52 21.98
N LEU A 185 -6.21 14.93 21.67
CA LEU A 185 -7.33 14.77 22.59
C LEU A 185 -7.22 13.48 23.42
N THR A 186 -6.87 12.37 22.78
CA THR A 186 -6.84 11.05 23.44
C THR A 186 -5.45 10.63 23.89
N GLY A 187 -4.40 11.24 23.35
CA GLY A 187 -3.01 10.81 23.55
C GLY A 187 -2.63 9.53 22.81
N THR A 188 -3.56 8.91 22.06
CA THR A 188 -3.32 7.70 21.26
C THR A 188 -2.21 7.93 20.25
N VAL A 189 -1.34 6.93 20.08
CA VAL A 189 -0.26 6.96 19.08
C VAL A 189 -0.61 6.03 17.93
N ASP A 190 -0.64 6.59 16.72
CA ASP A 190 -0.98 5.88 15.50
C ASP A 190 0.18 5.95 14.50
N VAL A 191 0.35 4.87 13.73
CA VAL A 191 1.24 4.82 12.57
C VAL A 191 0.37 4.80 11.32
N SER A 192 0.69 5.69 10.37
CA SER A 192 0.02 5.74 9.07
C SER A 192 1.04 5.65 7.95
N PHE A 193 0.66 4.96 6.88
CA PHE A 193 1.32 4.98 5.59
C PHE A 193 0.51 5.88 4.67
N ILE A 194 1.18 6.84 4.04
CA ILE A 194 0.55 7.85 3.20
C ILE A 194 1.20 7.83 1.84
N ARG A 195 0.40 7.97 0.80
CA ARG A 195 0.84 8.28 -0.56
C ARG A 195 0.12 9.53 -1.02
N GLY A 196 0.78 10.35 -1.83
CA GLY A 196 0.11 11.47 -2.49
C GLY A 196 1.08 12.41 -3.17
N CYS A 197 0.50 13.47 -3.73
CA CYS A 197 1.20 14.63 -4.21
C CYS A 197 1.63 15.49 -3.02
N ILE A 198 2.92 15.47 -2.69
CA ILE A 198 3.48 16.20 -1.55
C ILE A 198 4.69 16.96 -2.07
N SER A 199 4.76 18.26 -1.79
CA SER A 199 5.91 19.06 -2.19
C SER A 199 7.15 18.50 -1.49
N CYS A 200 8.12 18.02 -2.26
CA CYS A 200 9.30 17.36 -1.72
C CYS A 200 10.59 17.80 -2.42
N GLU A 201 10.82 19.12 -2.42
CA GLU A 201 12.15 19.68 -2.72
C GLU A 201 13.16 19.32 -1.61
N ASP A 202 12.67 19.25 -0.36
CA ASP A 202 13.42 18.85 0.82
C ASP A 202 12.51 17.97 1.72
N LYS A 203 13.07 16.87 2.24
CA LYS A 203 12.30 15.89 3.03
C LYS A 203 11.79 16.48 4.35
N LYS A 204 12.57 17.36 4.99
CA LYS A 204 12.18 17.97 6.26
C LYS A 204 11.00 18.92 6.07
N SER A 205 11.03 19.73 5.02
CA SER A 205 9.93 20.60 4.58
C SER A 205 8.68 19.82 4.22
N ALA A 206 8.83 18.70 3.49
CA ALA A 206 7.71 17.81 3.14
C ALA A 206 7.04 17.20 4.39
N CYS A 207 7.84 16.74 5.36
CA CYS A 207 7.34 16.25 6.64
C CYS A 207 6.64 17.35 7.45
N ALA A 208 7.18 18.57 7.49
CA ALA A 208 6.53 19.69 8.16
C ALA A 208 5.17 20.03 7.53
N LEU A 209 5.08 20.01 6.19
CA LEU A 209 3.84 20.20 5.45
C LEU A 209 2.77 19.14 5.80
N LEU A 210 3.18 17.87 5.87
CA LEU A 210 2.30 16.81 6.36
C LEU A 210 1.88 17.04 7.83
N ALA A 211 2.80 17.44 8.71
CA ALA A 211 2.50 17.69 10.12
C ALA A 211 1.37 18.73 10.28
N GLY A 212 1.43 19.83 9.52
CA GLY A 212 0.37 20.83 9.48
C GLY A 212 -0.98 20.28 9.01
N SER A 213 -0.95 19.47 7.95
CA SER A 213 -2.14 18.82 7.41
C SER A 213 -2.79 17.86 8.42
N PHE A 214 -1.99 17.04 9.10
CA PHE A 214 -2.45 16.10 10.14
C PHE A 214 -3.00 16.82 11.35
N LYS A 215 -2.42 17.97 11.72
CA LYS A 215 -2.92 18.78 12.82
C LYS A 215 -4.37 19.19 12.58
N PHE A 216 -4.71 19.61 11.37
CA PHE A 216 -6.08 19.95 11.01
C PHE A 216 -6.97 18.71 10.84
N ARG A 217 -6.57 17.75 10.00
CA ARG A 217 -7.42 16.61 9.61
C ARG A 217 -7.67 15.60 10.72
N LYS A 218 -6.71 15.43 11.63
CA LYS A 218 -6.73 14.37 12.65
C LYS A 218 -6.53 14.86 14.08
N HIS A 219 -6.38 16.16 14.29
CA HIS A 219 -5.99 16.73 15.58
C HIS A 219 -4.75 16.02 16.16
N ALA A 220 -3.78 15.73 15.29
CA ALA A 220 -2.64 14.90 15.65
C ALA A 220 -1.34 15.70 15.51
N THR A 221 -0.44 15.51 16.48
CA THR A 221 0.94 16.01 16.42
C THR A 221 1.83 14.93 15.82
N MET A 222 2.60 15.28 14.79
CA MET A 222 3.56 14.38 14.16
C MET A 222 4.78 14.18 15.08
N LEU A 223 5.13 12.92 15.35
CA LEU A 223 6.28 12.54 16.18
C LEU A 223 7.47 12.11 15.33
N GLU A 224 7.21 11.31 14.29
CA GLU A 224 8.21 10.78 13.37
C GLU A 224 7.63 10.83 11.95
N CYS A 225 8.50 11.12 10.97
CA CYS A 225 8.15 11.12 9.55
C CYS A 225 9.34 10.61 8.76
N ASP A 226 9.15 9.49 8.09
CA ASP A 226 10.08 8.98 7.08
C ASP A 226 9.39 9.07 5.72
N ILE A 227 9.95 9.89 4.83
CA ILE A 227 9.37 10.19 3.53
C ILE A 227 10.35 9.88 2.41
N GLU A 228 9.84 9.18 1.40
CA GLU A 228 10.48 8.95 0.12
C GLU A 228 9.78 9.75 -0.97
N CYS A 229 10.57 10.39 -1.81
CA CYS A 229 10.11 11.32 -2.80
C CYS A 229 10.59 10.88 -4.17
N CYS A 230 9.75 11.06 -5.17
CA CYS A 230 10.07 10.65 -6.53
C CYS A 230 9.45 11.61 -7.53
N ASN A 231 10.08 11.65 -8.71
CA ASN A 231 9.64 12.46 -9.84
C ASN A 231 8.99 11.59 -10.92
N GLY A 232 7.99 12.16 -11.57
CA GLY A 232 7.21 11.49 -12.61
C GLY A 232 5.87 10.98 -12.10
N SER A 233 4.93 10.76 -13.02
CA SER A 233 3.59 10.31 -12.65
C SER A 233 3.63 8.92 -12.03
N TYR A 234 2.96 8.79 -10.88
CA TYR A 234 2.67 7.54 -10.19
C TYR A 234 3.91 6.75 -9.78
N CYS A 235 5.01 7.45 -9.54
CA CYS A 235 6.26 6.84 -9.08
C CYS A 235 6.17 6.40 -7.60
N ASN A 236 5.21 6.93 -6.82
CA ASN A 236 5.00 6.60 -5.42
C ASN A 236 4.08 5.38 -5.24
N ASP A 237 4.26 4.34 -6.04
CA ASP A 237 3.39 3.16 -6.07
C ASP A 237 3.65 2.15 -4.94
N GLY A 238 4.71 2.34 -4.15
CA GLY A 238 5.03 1.50 -2.99
C GLY A 238 5.66 0.18 -3.34
N ALA A 239 5.91 -0.03 -4.61
CA ALA A 239 6.39 -1.25 -5.18
C ALA A 239 7.86 -1.14 -5.59
N ALA A 240 8.63 -0.16 -5.08
CA ALA A 240 10.03 0.01 -5.45
C ALA A 240 10.85 -1.30 -5.30
N SER A 241 10.52 -2.13 -4.30
CA SER A 241 11.10 -3.45 -4.09
C SER A 241 10.25 -4.64 -4.59
N LEU A 242 9.09 -4.39 -5.20
CA LEU A 242 8.19 -5.42 -5.68
C LEU A 242 8.31 -5.58 -7.20
N SER A 243 8.17 -6.80 -7.70
CA SER A 243 8.14 -7.08 -9.14
C SER A 243 6.98 -6.32 -9.82
N LYS A 244 7.31 -5.50 -10.82
CA LYS A 244 6.34 -4.72 -11.62
C LYS A 244 6.34 -5.20 -13.07
N CYS A 245 5.16 -5.43 -13.62
CA CYS A 245 4.98 -5.90 -15.00
C CYS A 245 3.95 -5.07 -15.74
N PHE A 246 4.07 -5.01 -17.07
CA PHE A 246 2.95 -4.56 -17.89
C PHE A 246 1.88 -5.64 -17.86
N HIS A 247 0.62 -5.21 -17.79
CA HIS A 247 -0.53 -6.09 -17.81
C HIS A 247 -1.50 -5.71 -18.93
N CYS A 248 -1.90 -6.69 -19.71
CA CYS A 248 -2.89 -6.53 -20.77
C CYS A 248 -3.45 -7.90 -21.13
N MET A 249 -4.65 -7.90 -21.71
CA MET A 249 -5.23 -9.09 -22.31
C MET A 249 -5.98 -8.67 -23.57
N GLU A 250 -5.39 -8.97 -24.71
CA GLU A 250 -5.85 -8.50 -26.03
C GLU A 250 -5.72 -9.62 -27.07
N ASP A 251 -6.07 -9.34 -28.32
CA ASP A 251 -5.93 -10.32 -29.41
C ASP A 251 -4.53 -10.30 -30.05
N ASP A 252 -3.79 -9.19 -29.91
CA ASP A 252 -2.45 -9.00 -30.48
C ASP A 252 -1.55 -8.07 -29.62
N GLY A 253 -0.25 -8.10 -29.90
CA GLY A 253 0.75 -7.34 -29.14
C GLY A 253 0.74 -5.83 -29.36
N LEU A 254 0.22 -5.34 -30.49
CA LEU A 254 0.09 -3.90 -30.75
C LEU A 254 -1.06 -3.33 -29.92
N SER A 255 -2.22 -4.00 -29.94
CA SER A 255 -3.38 -3.68 -29.12
C SER A 255 -3.03 -3.70 -27.64
N CYS A 256 -2.30 -4.73 -27.21
CA CYS A 256 -1.78 -4.81 -25.85
C CYS A 256 -0.85 -3.63 -25.52
N SER A 257 0.14 -3.33 -26.37
CA SER A 257 1.09 -2.25 -26.08
C SER A 257 0.42 -0.87 -26.01
N ALA A 258 -0.69 -0.67 -26.73
CA ALA A 258 -1.48 0.56 -26.68
C ALA A 258 -2.35 0.69 -25.42
N ARG A 259 -2.79 -0.43 -24.82
CA ARG A 259 -3.73 -0.45 -23.68
C ARG A 259 -3.15 -1.07 -22.41
N GLN A 260 -1.87 -1.41 -22.40
CA GLN A 260 -1.23 -2.05 -21.26
C GLN A 260 -1.31 -1.16 -20.02
N GLN A 261 -1.64 -1.80 -18.92
CA GLN A 261 -1.71 -1.23 -17.59
C GLN A 261 -0.49 -1.67 -16.79
N ARG A 262 -0.35 -1.11 -15.59
CA ARG A 262 0.70 -1.50 -14.65
C ARG A 262 0.14 -2.52 -13.69
N GLN A 263 0.90 -3.57 -13.45
CA GLN A 263 0.57 -4.62 -12.49
C GLN A 263 1.71 -4.78 -11.49
N ILE A 264 1.36 -4.90 -10.21
CA ILE A 264 2.30 -5.22 -9.13
C ILE A 264 2.09 -6.70 -8.77
N CYS A 265 3.09 -7.55 -9.01
CA CYS A 265 2.90 -9.00 -9.03
C CYS A 265 2.39 -9.61 -7.72
N SER A 266 2.85 -9.09 -6.58
CA SER A 266 2.45 -9.60 -5.28
C SER A 266 1.10 -9.08 -4.78
N LEU A 267 0.53 -8.06 -5.43
CA LEU A 267 -0.62 -7.30 -4.91
C LEU A 267 -1.84 -7.37 -5.84
N ASP A 268 -1.61 -7.48 -7.15
CA ASP A 268 -2.67 -7.38 -8.13
C ASP A 268 -3.57 -8.65 -8.13
N PRO A 269 -4.90 -8.50 -8.05
CA PRO A 269 -5.84 -9.62 -8.09
C PRO A 269 -5.78 -10.46 -9.37
N GLU A 270 -5.29 -9.91 -10.48
CA GLU A 270 -5.18 -10.56 -11.80
C GLU A 270 -3.76 -11.10 -12.06
N SER A 271 -2.83 -10.89 -11.13
CA SER A 271 -1.47 -11.41 -11.22
C SER A 271 -1.45 -12.94 -11.15
N LEU A 272 -0.79 -13.60 -12.11
CA LEU A 272 -0.68 -15.06 -12.15
C LEU A 272 0.61 -15.59 -11.51
N GLY A 273 1.45 -14.71 -10.94
CA GLY A 273 2.64 -15.08 -10.21
C GLY A 273 3.28 -13.90 -9.49
N THR A 274 4.31 -14.13 -8.67
CA THR A 274 4.83 -13.09 -7.78
C THR A 274 6.21 -12.58 -8.15
N THR A 275 6.93 -13.29 -9.02
CA THR A 275 8.37 -13.12 -9.19
C THR A 275 8.75 -12.58 -10.57
N HIS A 276 8.15 -13.09 -11.64
CA HIS A 276 8.55 -12.79 -13.01
C HIS A 276 7.47 -12.02 -13.77
N CYS A 277 7.89 -11.33 -14.82
CA CYS A 277 6.98 -10.83 -15.85
C CYS A 277 7.01 -11.77 -17.05
N GLY A 278 5.90 -11.82 -17.78
CA GLY A 278 5.83 -12.55 -19.03
C GLY A 278 4.96 -11.89 -20.08
N SER A 279 5.28 -12.17 -21.33
CA SER A 279 4.44 -11.95 -22.51
C SER A 279 4.09 -13.32 -23.08
N ALA A 280 2.81 -13.62 -23.19
CA ALA A 280 2.29 -14.88 -23.72
C ALA A 280 1.49 -14.65 -25.00
N VAL A 281 1.70 -15.53 -25.98
CA VAL A 281 0.91 -15.58 -27.21
C VAL A 281 0.43 -16.98 -27.49
N GLY A 282 -0.68 -17.10 -28.20
CA GLY A 282 -1.16 -18.41 -28.57
C GLY A 282 -2.54 -18.41 -29.18
N ARG A 283 -3.18 -19.58 -29.10
CA ARG A 283 -4.51 -19.82 -29.65
C ARG A 283 -5.49 -20.15 -28.55
N LYS A 284 -6.66 -19.51 -28.60
CA LYS A 284 -7.79 -19.74 -27.70
C LYS A 284 -9.02 -20.16 -28.52
N ARG A 285 -9.87 -20.98 -27.93
CA ARG A 285 -11.20 -21.30 -28.47
C ARG A 285 -12.25 -20.54 -27.68
N ASN A 286 -13.13 -19.83 -28.37
CA ASN A 286 -14.26 -19.16 -27.72
C ASN A 286 -15.50 -20.05 -27.57
N GLN A 287 -16.58 -19.54 -26.97
CA GLN A 287 -17.84 -20.30 -26.76
C GLN A 287 -18.46 -20.82 -28.07
N ASN A 288 -18.27 -20.09 -29.17
CA ASN A 288 -18.79 -20.47 -30.49
C ASN A 288 -17.92 -21.54 -31.17
N GLY A 289 -16.86 -22.02 -30.50
CA GLY A 289 -15.90 -22.97 -31.06
C GLY A 289 -14.88 -22.34 -32.01
N ALA A 290 -14.93 -21.02 -32.24
CA ALA A 290 -14.01 -20.34 -33.12
C ALA A 290 -12.62 -20.22 -32.45
N ILE A 291 -11.58 -20.49 -33.23
CA ILE A 291 -10.18 -20.38 -32.79
C ILE A 291 -9.69 -18.98 -33.13
N GLN A 292 -9.14 -18.30 -32.12
CA GLN A 292 -8.63 -16.94 -32.21
C GLN A 292 -7.23 -16.87 -31.61
N ASN A 293 -6.46 -15.88 -32.04
CA ASN A 293 -5.20 -15.55 -31.39
C ASN A 293 -5.47 -14.80 -30.09
N TYR A 294 -4.45 -14.78 -29.23
CA TYR A 294 -4.44 -13.90 -28.09
C TYR A 294 -3.03 -13.39 -27.82
N PHE A 295 -2.99 -12.30 -27.06
CA PHE A 295 -1.80 -11.74 -26.47
C PHE A 295 -2.08 -11.38 -25.01
N TYR A 296 -1.21 -11.81 -24.11
CA TYR A 296 -1.30 -11.51 -22.69
C TYR A 296 0.04 -11.00 -22.17
N ARG A 297 0.01 -9.94 -21.36
CA ARG A 297 1.15 -9.53 -20.53
C ARG A 297 0.71 -9.57 -19.08
N GLY A 298 1.62 -9.96 -18.21
CA GLY A 298 1.38 -9.88 -16.78
C GLY A 298 2.50 -10.52 -15.99
N CYS A 299 2.22 -10.68 -14.71
CA CYS A 299 3.05 -11.39 -13.76
C CYS A 299 2.79 -12.89 -13.87
N PHE A 300 3.88 -13.67 -13.89
CA PHE A 300 3.86 -15.13 -13.98
C PHE A 300 4.82 -15.75 -12.95
N ASP A 301 4.57 -16.99 -12.56
CA ASP A 301 5.63 -17.84 -12.03
C ASP A 301 6.31 -18.55 -13.20
N CYS A 302 7.40 -17.95 -13.67
CA CYS A 302 8.14 -18.44 -14.83
C CYS A 302 9.13 -19.56 -14.53
N SER A 303 9.17 -20.09 -13.29
CA SER A 303 10.06 -21.18 -12.91
C SER A 303 9.97 -22.35 -13.89
N LYS A 304 8.76 -22.59 -14.42
CA LYS A 304 8.54 -23.47 -15.56
C LYS A 304 7.42 -22.93 -16.46
N LYS A 305 7.74 -22.78 -17.75
CA LYS A 305 6.81 -22.20 -18.74
C LYS A 305 5.51 -22.98 -18.92
N LYS A 306 5.57 -24.31 -18.79
CA LYS A 306 4.40 -25.18 -18.94
C LYS A 306 3.36 -24.87 -17.87
N GLU A 307 3.76 -24.87 -16.60
CA GLU A 307 2.91 -24.54 -15.46
C GLU A 307 2.32 -23.13 -15.60
N ALA A 308 3.13 -22.14 -15.98
CA ALA A 308 2.66 -20.77 -16.23
C ALA A 308 1.56 -20.69 -17.31
N CYS A 309 1.72 -21.43 -18.42
CA CYS A 309 0.69 -21.52 -19.46
C CYS A 309 -0.58 -22.22 -18.96
N PHE A 310 -0.46 -23.25 -18.13
CA PHE A 310 -1.61 -23.92 -17.52
C PHE A 310 -2.33 -23.02 -16.50
N THR A 311 -1.60 -22.21 -15.73
CA THR A 311 -2.19 -21.18 -14.86
C THR A 311 -2.99 -20.16 -15.67
N LEU A 312 -2.46 -19.66 -16.79
CA LEU A 312 -3.22 -18.77 -17.68
C LEU A 312 -4.49 -19.45 -18.23
N GLY A 313 -4.37 -20.70 -18.66
CA GLY A 313 -5.52 -21.48 -19.13
C GLY A 313 -6.60 -21.63 -18.07
N GLY A 314 -6.20 -21.99 -16.85
CA GLY A 314 -7.09 -22.07 -15.70
C GLY A 314 -7.77 -20.74 -15.40
N TYR A 315 -7.02 -19.64 -15.43
CA TYR A 315 -7.54 -18.29 -15.19
C TYR A 315 -8.68 -17.93 -16.14
N TRP A 316 -8.55 -18.24 -17.42
CA TRP A 316 -9.63 -18.00 -18.40
C TRP A 316 -10.82 -18.93 -18.27
N LYS A 317 -10.58 -20.18 -17.86
CA LYS A 317 -11.66 -21.09 -17.52
C LYS A 317 -12.48 -20.56 -16.35
N GLY A 318 -11.86 -19.89 -15.39
CA GLY A 318 -12.51 -19.36 -14.19
C GLY A 318 -13.23 -18.03 -14.35
N ASP A 319 -13.42 -17.50 -15.57
CA ASP A 319 -14.21 -16.28 -15.77
C ASP A 319 -15.69 -16.55 -15.50
N VAL A 320 -16.16 -16.07 -14.34
CA VAL A 320 -17.55 -16.21 -13.90
C VAL A 320 -18.52 -15.29 -14.65
N ASN A 321 -18.04 -14.18 -15.21
CA ASN A 321 -18.85 -13.25 -15.99
C ASN A 321 -19.06 -13.75 -17.42
N ALA A 322 -18.14 -14.59 -17.90
CA ALA A 322 -18.24 -15.24 -19.19
C ALA A 322 -17.85 -16.74 -19.07
N PRO A 323 -18.70 -17.58 -18.44
CA PRO A 323 -18.41 -18.99 -18.20
C PRO A 323 -18.02 -19.73 -19.47
N GLY A 324 -16.84 -20.37 -19.46
CA GLY A 324 -16.34 -21.11 -20.62
C GLY A 324 -16.06 -20.24 -21.84
N ALA A 325 -15.99 -18.92 -21.67
CA ALA A 325 -15.77 -17.98 -22.76
C ALA A 325 -14.53 -18.28 -23.56
N THR A 326 -13.52 -18.82 -22.88
CA THR A 326 -12.20 -19.00 -23.45
C THR A 326 -11.57 -20.28 -22.94
N THR A 327 -11.21 -21.16 -23.87
CA THR A 327 -10.36 -22.34 -23.61
C THR A 327 -9.01 -22.12 -24.27
N LEU A 328 -7.95 -22.05 -23.46
CA LEU A 328 -6.58 -21.92 -23.97
C LEU A 328 -6.13 -23.24 -24.63
N LEU A 329 -5.72 -23.17 -25.91
CA LEU A 329 -5.28 -24.34 -26.67
C LEU A 329 -3.76 -24.45 -26.72
N GLU A 330 -3.10 -23.34 -27.07
CA GLU A 330 -1.65 -23.26 -27.25
C GLU A 330 -1.12 -22.00 -26.58
N CYS A 331 0.09 -22.07 -26.03
CA CYS A 331 0.74 -20.97 -25.34
C CYS A 331 2.25 -21.00 -25.58
N GLU A 332 2.79 -19.90 -26.09
CA GLU A 332 4.22 -19.58 -26.11
C GLU A 332 4.44 -18.43 -25.13
N LEU A 333 5.30 -18.65 -24.14
CA LEU A 333 5.59 -17.71 -23.07
C LEU A 333 7.06 -17.27 -23.12
N GLN A 334 7.27 -15.96 -23.15
CA GLN A 334 8.56 -15.36 -22.89
C GLN A 334 8.54 -14.67 -21.53
N CYS A 335 9.51 -15.00 -20.71
CA CYS A 335 9.63 -14.51 -19.35
C CYS A 335 10.86 -13.63 -19.19
N CYS A 336 10.79 -12.72 -18.24
CA CYS A 336 11.91 -11.91 -17.79
C CYS A 336 11.78 -11.67 -16.29
N ASP A 337 12.93 -11.49 -15.62
CA ASP A 337 12.96 -11.14 -14.21
C ASP A 337 13.07 -9.60 -14.07
N PRO A 338 12.05 -8.93 -13.53
CA PRO A 338 12.09 -7.47 -13.32
C PRO A 338 13.18 -7.07 -12.31
N ASN A 339 13.64 -7.97 -11.44
CA ASN A 339 14.71 -7.67 -10.48
C ASN A 339 16.08 -7.54 -11.16
N VAL A 340 16.29 -8.20 -12.31
CA VAL A 340 17.49 -8.02 -13.14
C VAL A 340 17.55 -6.61 -13.74
N ILE A 341 16.39 -5.97 -13.92
CA ILE A 341 16.24 -4.61 -14.46
C ILE A 341 15.70 -3.67 -13.37
N ASN A 342 16.28 -3.69 -12.16
CA ASN A 342 15.97 -2.76 -11.06
C ASN A 342 14.46 -2.47 -10.85
N GLY A 343 13.61 -3.51 -10.85
CA GLY A 343 12.15 -3.38 -10.63
C GLY A 343 11.37 -2.77 -11.81
N SER A 344 11.96 -2.73 -13.02
CA SER A 344 11.34 -2.18 -14.23
C SER A 344 10.45 -3.17 -14.95
N TYR A 345 9.54 -2.63 -15.77
CA TYR A 345 8.68 -3.37 -16.68
C TYR A 345 9.49 -4.07 -17.79
N CYS A 346 9.89 -5.32 -17.56
CA CYS A 346 10.76 -6.04 -18.50
C CYS A 346 9.99 -6.72 -19.66
N ASN A 347 8.69 -6.99 -19.52
CA ASN A 347 7.89 -7.75 -20.49
C ASN A 347 7.38 -6.89 -21.66
N VAL A 348 8.28 -6.16 -22.31
CA VAL A 348 7.99 -5.30 -23.48
C VAL A 348 8.01 -6.05 -24.80
N GLU A 349 8.58 -7.24 -24.83
CA GLU A 349 8.69 -8.03 -26.05
C GLU A 349 7.34 -8.61 -26.49
N THR A 350 7.21 -8.83 -27.79
CA THR A 350 6.06 -9.43 -28.46
C THR A 350 6.51 -10.78 -29.04
N PRO A 351 6.38 -11.88 -28.29
CA PRO A 351 6.79 -13.18 -28.80
C PRO A 351 5.92 -13.60 -29.98
N ILE A 352 6.48 -14.48 -30.81
CA ILE A 352 5.79 -15.08 -31.95
C ILE A 352 5.43 -16.52 -31.60
N LEU A 353 4.23 -16.96 -31.95
CA LEU A 353 3.79 -18.33 -31.73
C LEU A 353 4.65 -19.31 -32.55
N LYS A 354 5.43 -20.14 -31.86
CA LYS A 354 6.31 -21.14 -32.48
C LYS A 354 5.57 -22.46 -32.70
N PRO A 355 6.02 -23.30 -33.66
CA PRO A 355 5.46 -24.65 -33.85
C PRO A 355 5.54 -25.55 -32.62
N ALA A 356 6.52 -25.32 -31.73
CA ALA A 356 6.72 -26.06 -30.49
C ALA A 356 6.02 -25.42 -29.27
N ALA A 357 4.98 -24.61 -29.48
CA ALA A 357 4.21 -23.99 -28.41
C ALA A 357 3.60 -25.05 -27.46
N ILE A 358 3.40 -24.66 -26.21
CA ILE A 358 2.86 -25.55 -25.18
C ILE A 358 1.37 -25.76 -25.45
N THR A 359 0.97 -27.02 -25.64
CA THR A 359 -0.44 -27.42 -25.67
C THR A 359 -1.02 -27.44 -24.26
N VAL A 360 -2.16 -26.79 -24.06
CA VAL A 360 -2.81 -26.65 -22.73
C VAL A 360 -4.07 -27.52 -22.63
N PHE A 361 -5.20 -27.07 -23.18
CA PHE A 361 -6.45 -27.83 -23.18
C PHE A 361 -6.84 -28.26 -24.60
N THR A 362 -6.31 -29.39 -25.06
CA THR A 362 -6.86 -30.05 -26.25
C THR A 362 -8.01 -30.97 -25.86
N PRO A 363 -9.16 -30.91 -26.56
CA PRO A 363 -10.18 -31.93 -26.42
C PRO A 363 -9.60 -33.26 -26.92
N THR A 364 -9.32 -34.17 -26.01
CA THR A 364 -8.96 -35.55 -26.36
C THR A 364 -10.13 -36.40 -25.90
N VAL A 365 -10.73 -37.17 -26.80
CA VAL A 365 -11.95 -37.97 -26.54
C VAL A 365 -11.69 -39.24 -25.70
N THR A 366 -10.57 -39.31 -24.98
CA THR A 366 -10.16 -40.45 -24.16
C THR A 366 -10.05 -40.01 -22.71
N GLY A 367 -11.07 -40.36 -21.91
CA GLY A 367 -11.15 -40.08 -20.48
C GLY A 367 -12.56 -40.31 -19.92
N PRO A 368 -12.80 -39.98 -18.64
CA PRO A 368 -14.12 -40.11 -18.02
C PRO A 368 -15.12 -39.18 -18.70
N ALA A 369 -16.37 -39.65 -18.83
CA ALA A 369 -17.45 -38.83 -19.34
C ALA A 369 -17.87 -37.78 -18.30
N GLN A 370 -17.74 -38.14 -17.01
CA GLN A 370 -18.23 -37.35 -15.89
C GLN A 370 -17.34 -37.49 -14.64
N CYS A 371 -17.21 -36.40 -13.89
CA CYS A 371 -16.48 -36.34 -12.63
C CYS A 371 -17.31 -35.65 -11.55
N ASN A 372 -16.99 -35.90 -10.27
CA ASN A 372 -17.50 -35.05 -9.20
C ASN A 372 -16.83 -33.67 -9.30
N VAL A 373 -17.58 -32.58 -9.13
CA VAL A 373 -17.06 -31.20 -9.16
C VAL A 373 -17.43 -30.41 -7.91
N CYS A 374 -16.48 -29.66 -7.38
CA CYS A 374 -16.66 -28.73 -6.27
C CYS A 374 -15.52 -27.71 -6.26
N LEU A 375 -15.73 -26.53 -5.66
CA LEU A 375 -14.67 -25.55 -5.40
C LEU A 375 -14.92 -24.89 -4.02
N GLU A 376 -14.40 -25.51 -2.96
CA GLU A 376 -14.76 -25.17 -1.58
C GLU A 376 -13.55 -24.85 -0.71
N LYS A 377 -13.79 -24.45 0.55
CA LYS A 377 -12.72 -24.19 1.54
C LYS A 377 -12.11 -25.46 2.13
N ASP A 378 -12.85 -26.56 2.14
CA ASP A 378 -12.46 -27.84 2.74
C ASP A 378 -13.18 -29.03 2.06
N GLU A 379 -12.73 -30.24 2.39
CA GLU A 379 -13.26 -31.52 1.87
C GLU A 379 -14.73 -31.75 2.25
N THR A 380 -15.09 -31.43 3.50
CA THR A 380 -16.45 -31.65 4.02
C THR A 380 -17.46 -30.85 3.20
N SER A 381 -17.21 -29.54 3.07
CA SER A 381 -18.05 -28.64 2.27
C SER A 381 -18.08 -29.08 0.80
N CYS A 382 -16.94 -29.52 0.26
CA CYS A 382 -16.87 -30.06 -1.10
C CYS A 382 -17.75 -31.30 -1.27
N SER A 383 -17.71 -32.25 -0.34
CA SER A 383 -18.47 -33.50 -0.43
C SER A 383 -19.97 -33.28 -0.25
N GLU A 384 -20.38 -32.25 0.51
CA GLU A 384 -21.78 -31.84 0.66
C GLU A 384 -22.31 -31.11 -0.58
N ASN A 385 -21.49 -30.25 -1.21
CA ASN A 385 -21.89 -29.41 -2.33
C ASN A 385 -21.51 -29.97 -3.71
N GLN A 386 -20.90 -31.15 -3.79
CA GLN A 386 -20.41 -31.69 -5.06
C GLN A 386 -21.55 -31.97 -6.04
N GLN A 387 -21.27 -31.72 -7.31
CA GLN A 387 -22.18 -32.00 -8.42
C GLN A 387 -21.51 -32.92 -9.44
N THR A 388 -22.25 -33.38 -10.44
CA THR A 388 -21.70 -34.11 -11.58
C THR A 388 -21.31 -33.11 -12.68
N GLN A 389 -20.03 -33.10 -13.06
CA GLN A 389 -19.50 -32.33 -14.20
C GLN A 389 -19.32 -33.25 -15.41
N VAL A 390 -19.84 -32.84 -16.58
CA VAL A 390 -19.61 -33.56 -17.84
C VAL A 390 -18.37 -33.00 -18.54
N CYS A 391 -17.28 -33.76 -18.58
CA CYS A 391 -15.95 -33.21 -18.88
C CYS A 391 -15.79 -32.58 -20.27
N GLY A 392 -16.48 -33.11 -21.28
CA GLY A 392 -16.38 -32.65 -22.67
C GLY A 392 -17.28 -31.46 -23.02
N ILE A 393 -18.21 -31.10 -22.14
CA ILE A 393 -19.25 -30.08 -22.40
C ILE A 393 -19.17 -28.94 -21.38
N ASP A 394 -18.80 -29.25 -20.14
CA ASP A 394 -18.81 -28.29 -19.06
C ASP A 394 -17.81 -27.14 -19.31
N PRO A 395 -18.26 -25.88 -19.27
CA PRO A 395 -17.42 -24.72 -19.55
C PRO A 395 -16.22 -24.58 -18.60
N TYR A 396 -16.37 -25.04 -17.35
CA TYR A 396 -15.37 -24.96 -16.27
C TYR A 396 -14.49 -26.20 -16.17
N SER A 397 -14.68 -27.18 -17.05
CA SER A 397 -13.78 -28.34 -17.15
C SER A 397 -12.36 -27.90 -17.48
N LEU A 398 -11.39 -28.34 -16.66
CA LEU A 398 -9.96 -28.11 -16.84
C LEU A 398 -9.27 -29.25 -17.61
N GLY A 399 -10.06 -30.15 -18.21
CA GLY A 399 -9.54 -31.23 -19.04
C GLY A 399 -10.54 -32.35 -19.28
N THR A 400 -10.20 -33.27 -20.17
CA THR A 400 -11.13 -34.34 -20.61
C THR A 400 -10.59 -35.74 -20.35
N THR A 401 -9.40 -35.84 -19.74
CA THR A 401 -8.66 -37.11 -19.66
C THR A 401 -8.73 -37.77 -18.29
N HIS A 402 -8.94 -37.00 -17.21
CA HIS A 402 -8.95 -37.50 -15.84
C HIS A 402 -10.00 -36.76 -14.99
N CYS A 403 -10.42 -37.40 -13.91
CA CYS A 403 -10.99 -36.72 -12.75
C CYS A 403 -9.87 -36.44 -11.74
N GLY A 404 -9.95 -35.33 -11.01
CA GLY A 404 -8.98 -34.98 -9.98
C GLY A 404 -9.62 -34.46 -8.69
N SER A 405 -8.93 -34.69 -7.58
CA SER A 405 -9.18 -34.08 -6.27
C SER A 405 -7.91 -33.35 -5.86
N ALA A 406 -7.99 -32.07 -5.54
CA ALA A 406 -6.85 -31.25 -5.18
C ALA A 406 -7.09 -30.51 -3.87
N VAL A 407 -6.04 -30.42 -3.05
CA VAL A 407 -5.97 -29.55 -1.89
C VAL A 407 -4.90 -28.49 -2.13
N GLY A 408 -5.16 -27.26 -1.73
CA GLY A 408 -4.21 -26.18 -1.89
C GLY A 408 -4.15 -25.25 -0.69
N ARG A 409 -2.99 -24.60 -0.52
CA ARG A 409 -2.80 -23.47 0.39
C ARG A 409 -2.74 -22.20 -0.44
N TYR A 410 -3.53 -21.21 -0.05
CA TYR A 410 -3.74 -19.99 -0.81
C TYR A 410 -3.53 -18.75 0.06
N ARG A 411 -3.21 -17.64 -0.61
CA ARG A 411 -3.23 -16.29 -0.04
C ARG A 411 -4.41 -15.52 -0.60
N GLN A 412 -5.24 -14.97 0.27
CA GLN A 412 -6.33 -14.06 -0.11
C GLN A 412 -5.81 -12.65 -0.39
N SER A 413 -6.65 -11.79 -1.00
CA SER A 413 -6.30 -10.40 -1.30
C SER A 413 -5.93 -9.58 -0.06
N ASN A 414 -6.51 -9.87 1.10
CA ASN A 414 -6.19 -9.22 2.37
C ASN A 414 -4.87 -9.73 3.01
N GLY A 415 -4.19 -10.69 2.39
CA GLY A 415 -2.97 -11.31 2.90
C GLY A 415 -3.18 -12.57 3.75
N ASP A 416 -4.43 -12.88 4.12
CA ASP A 416 -4.72 -14.05 4.95
C ASP A 416 -4.45 -15.36 4.21
N MET A 417 -4.03 -16.35 5.00
CA MET A 417 -3.70 -17.68 4.52
C MET A 417 -4.91 -18.60 4.71
N VAL A 418 -5.34 -19.27 3.65
CA VAL A 418 -6.47 -20.21 3.68
C VAL A 418 -6.19 -21.49 2.94
N TYR A 419 -6.96 -22.51 3.27
CA TYR A 419 -7.00 -23.76 2.51
C TYR A 419 -8.14 -23.72 1.50
N GLY A 420 -7.99 -24.50 0.44
CA GLY A 420 -9.02 -24.71 -0.55
C GLY A 420 -9.00 -26.16 -1.04
N PHE A 421 -10.17 -26.64 -1.41
CA PHE A 421 -10.38 -27.98 -1.94
C PHE A 421 -11.10 -27.90 -3.29
N TYR A 422 -10.69 -28.73 -4.24
CA TYR A 422 -11.23 -28.78 -5.60
C TYR A 422 -11.45 -30.22 -6.03
N ARG A 423 -12.57 -30.47 -6.70
CA ARG A 423 -12.82 -31.67 -7.50
C ARG A 423 -13.27 -31.24 -8.89
N GLY A 424 -12.92 -32.00 -9.91
CA GLY A 424 -13.44 -31.80 -11.26
C GLY A 424 -12.70 -32.57 -12.34
N CYS A 425 -13.14 -32.36 -13.58
CA CYS A 425 -12.50 -32.83 -14.79
C CYS A 425 -11.21 -32.04 -15.06
N ILE A 426 -10.10 -32.74 -15.27
CA ILE A 426 -8.77 -32.13 -15.37
C ILE A 426 -7.82 -32.96 -16.25
N ASN A 427 -6.87 -32.29 -16.90
CA ASN A 427 -5.76 -32.96 -17.59
C ASN A 427 -4.63 -33.22 -16.60
N CYS A 428 -4.53 -34.44 -16.08
CA CYS A 428 -3.60 -34.78 -15.01
C CYS A 428 -2.41 -35.68 -15.42
N ALA A 429 -2.04 -35.67 -16.71
CA ALA A 429 -0.80 -36.31 -17.17
C ALA A 429 0.45 -35.69 -16.51
N ASP A 430 0.37 -34.43 -16.09
CA ASP A 430 1.37 -33.71 -15.33
C ASP A 430 0.70 -33.06 -14.13
N LYS A 431 0.93 -33.61 -12.93
CA LYS A 431 0.32 -33.12 -11.67
C LYS A 431 0.64 -31.65 -11.39
N MET A 432 1.83 -31.18 -11.74
CA MET A 432 2.23 -29.79 -11.50
C MET A 432 1.49 -28.84 -12.43
N ALA A 433 1.36 -29.20 -13.71
CA ALA A 433 0.55 -28.45 -14.67
C ALA A 433 -0.95 -28.47 -14.29
N ALA A 434 -1.46 -29.60 -13.79
CA ALA A 434 -2.83 -29.71 -13.29
C ALA A 434 -3.06 -28.79 -12.08
N CYS A 435 -2.17 -28.83 -11.09
CA CYS A 435 -2.20 -27.91 -9.96
C CYS A 435 -2.12 -26.44 -10.40
N ALA A 436 -1.29 -26.12 -11.38
CA ALA A 436 -1.16 -24.77 -11.93
C ALA A 436 -2.47 -24.28 -12.56
N ALA A 437 -3.19 -25.15 -13.30
CA ALA A 437 -4.51 -24.85 -13.85
C ALA A 437 -5.57 -24.62 -12.77
N VAL A 438 -5.60 -25.44 -11.72
CA VAL A 438 -6.50 -25.22 -10.55
C VAL A 438 -6.20 -23.87 -9.89
N GLY A 439 -4.91 -23.54 -9.72
CA GLY A 439 -4.47 -22.26 -9.15
C GLY A 439 -4.94 -21.06 -9.98
N GLY A 440 -4.79 -21.14 -11.30
CA GLY A 440 -5.32 -20.12 -12.22
C GLY A 440 -6.83 -19.97 -12.14
N PHE A 441 -7.55 -21.10 -12.17
CA PHE A 441 -9.01 -21.14 -12.08
C PHE A 441 -9.51 -20.45 -10.81
N ARG A 442 -8.96 -20.83 -9.66
CA ARG A 442 -9.34 -20.23 -8.37
C ARG A 442 -8.91 -18.77 -8.25
N LYS A 443 -7.78 -18.38 -8.88
CA LYS A 443 -7.36 -16.97 -8.95
C LYS A 443 -8.39 -16.10 -9.66
N ASN A 444 -9.07 -16.59 -10.70
CA ASN A 444 -10.14 -15.82 -11.32
C ASN A 444 -11.42 -15.81 -10.46
N VAL A 445 -11.89 -17.00 -10.04
CA VAL A 445 -13.18 -17.17 -9.33
C VAL A 445 -13.18 -16.50 -7.95
N GLN A 446 -12.11 -16.66 -7.17
CA GLN A 446 -12.05 -16.23 -5.76
C GLN A 446 -10.97 -15.19 -5.47
N LYS A 447 -10.15 -14.82 -6.47
CA LYS A 447 -9.01 -13.88 -6.32
C LYS A 447 -7.91 -14.39 -5.38
N TRP A 448 -7.85 -15.71 -5.17
CA TRP A 448 -6.86 -16.34 -4.29
C TRP A 448 -5.60 -16.76 -5.07
N THR A 449 -4.43 -16.43 -4.52
CA THR A 449 -3.14 -16.83 -5.12
C THR A 449 -2.70 -18.17 -4.54
N GLN A 450 -2.48 -19.17 -5.39
CA GLN A 450 -2.02 -20.51 -4.96
C GLN A 450 -0.55 -20.49 -4.53
N LEU A 451 -0.25 -21.11 -3.40
CA LEU A 451 1.10 -21.23 -2.85
C LEU A 451 1.59 -22.67 -2.83
N GLN A 452 0.69 -23.62 -2.56
CA GLN A 452 0.95 -25.05 -2.56
C GLN A 452 -0.27 -25.76 -3.12
N CYS A 453 -0.05 -26.91 -3.75
CA CYS A 453 -1.11 -27.79 -4.24
C CYS A 453 -0.61 -29.23 -4.25
N GLU A 454 -1.48 -30.14 -3.81
CA GLU A 454 -1.33 -31.58 -3.99
C GLU A 454 -2.59 -32.09 -4.69
N ILE A 455 -2.41 -32.98 -5.67
CA ILE A 455 -3.51 -33.49 -6.49
C ILE A 455 -3.40 -35.00 -6.70
N GLU A 456 -4.54 -35.67 -6.54
CA GLU A 456 -4.74 -37.07 -6.88
C GLU A 456 -5.72 -37.18 -8.06
N CYS A 457 -5.42 -38.10 -8.98
CA CYS A 457 -6.09 -38.19 -10.25
C CYS A 457 -6.41 -39.64 -10.62
N CYS A 458 -7.51 -39.83 -11.34
CA CYS A 458 -8.01 -41.12 -11.76
C CYS A 458 -8.80 -40.98 -13.07
N THR A 459 -9.07 -42.09 -13.76
CA THR A 459 -9.61 -42.09 -15.14
C THR A 459 -11.05 -42.61 -15.27
N GLU A 460 -11.61 -43.17 -14.20
CA GLU A 460 -12.98 -43.68 -14.18
C GLU A 460 -14.01 -42.57 -13.93
N ASP A 461 -15.27 -42.80 -14.28
CA ASP A 461 -16.34 -41.86 -13.99
C ASP A 461 -16.49 -41.64 -12.47
N ASN A 462 -16.56 -40.38 -12.04
CA ASN A 462 -16.79 -39.99 -10.65
C ASN A 462 -15.82 -40.63 -9.63
N CYS A 463 -14.61 -41.01 -10.06
CA CYS A 463 -13.62 -41.69 -9.22
C CYS A 463 -12.87 -40.78 -8.24
N ASN A 464 -12.98 -39.46 -8.41
CA ASN A 464 -12.24 -38.45 -7.67
C ASN A 464 -12.82 -38.18 -6.27
N THR A 465 -12.99 -39.26 -5.49
CA THR A 465 -13.46 -39.23 -4.10
C THR A 465 -12.32 -39.15 -3.08
N HIS A 466 -11.08 -39.16 -3.55
CA HIS A 466 -9.89 -39.09 -2.71
C HIS A 466 -9.73 -37.73 -2.02
N THR A 467 -8.90 -37.74 -0.97
CA THR A 467 -8.59 -36.55 -0.16
C THR A 467 -7.08 -36.42 -0.03
N PRO A 468 -6.43 -35.75 -1.00
CA PRO A 468 -5.01 -35.46 -0.89
C PRO A 468 -4.72 -34.62 0.34
N ARG A 469 -3.51 -34.75 0.88
CA ARG A 469 -3.03 -33.94 2.00
C ARG A 469 -1.82 -33.14 1.55
N LEU A 470 -1.77 -31.87 1.94
CA LEU A 470 -0.54 -31.09 1.78
C LEU A 470 0.53 -31.68 2.69
N VAL A 471 1.71 -31.96 2.13
CA VAL A 471 2.88 -32.21 2.95
C VAL A 471 3.22 -30.89 3.63
N GLU A 472 3.20 -30.87 4.95
CA GLU A 472 3.64 -29.72 5.72
C GLU A 472 5.14 -29.54 5.47
N VAL A 473 5.48 -28.68 4.52
CA VAL A 473 6.87 -28.26 4.32
C VAL A 473 7.20 -27.41 5.54
N GLU A 474 8.03 -27.94 6.43
CA GLU A 474 8.70 -27.20 7.50
C GLU A 474 9.26 -25.92 6.87
N GLN A 475 8.67 -24.76 7.16
CA GLN A 475 9.16 -23.50 6.59
C GLN A 475 10.60 -23.30 7.08
N PRO A 476 11.61 -23.17 6.20
CA PRO A 476 12.88 -22.64 6.65
C PRO A 476 12.63 -21.19 7.04
N ASN A 477 12.81 -20.89 8.33
CA ASN A 477 12.61 -19.62 9.02
C ASN A 477 11.20 -19.36 9.61
N SER A 478 10.64 -20.32 10.32
CA SER A 478 10.08 -19.98 11.64
C SER A 478 11.22 -20.02 12.67
N ALA A 479 12.02 -18.95 12.72
CA ALA A 479 12.78 -18.70 13.95
C ALA A 479 11.77 -18.71 15.11
N PRO A 480 12.00 -19.46 16.20
CA PRO A 480 10.99 -19.71 17.21
C PRO A 480 10.44 -18.38 17.71
N ARG A 481 9.13 -18.20 17.50
CA ARG A 481 8.35 -17.10 18.07
C ARG A 481 8.21 -17.39 19.56
N GLY A 482 9.29 -17.20 20.29
CA GLY A 482 9.38 -17.55 21.70
C GLY A 482 10.79 -17.37 22.23
N GLU A 483 11.26 -16.12 22.34
CA GLU A 483 12.15 -15.63 23.41
C GLU A 483 12.55 -14.15 23.19
N ILE A 484 11.58 -13.24 23.14
CA ILE A 484 11.83 -11.79 23.38
C ILE A 484 11.20 -11.32 24.70
N HIS A 485 10.56 -12.22 25.47
CA HIS A 485 10.11 -11.90 26.83
C HIS A 485 11.17 -12.09 27.93
N GLN A 486 12.39 -12.55 27.62
CA GLN A 486 13.48 -12.66 28.60
C GLN A 486 14.55 -11.54 28.48
N LEU A 487 14.71 -10.87 27.33
CA LEU A 487 15.66 -9.75 27.25
C LEU A 487 15.13 -8.45 27.88
N PHE A 488 13.81 -8.23 27.94
CA PHE A 488 13.26 -7.03 28.59
C PHE A 488 13.22 -7.10 30.13
N ARG A 489 13.43 -8.28 30.75
CA ARG A 489 13.51 -8.39 32.21
C ARG A 489 14.93 -8.29 32.77
N CYS A 490 15.98 -8.53 31.99
CA CYS A 490 17.35 -8.32 32.49
C CYS A 490 17.81 -6.87 32.42
N THR A 491 17.32 -6.06 31.46
CA THR A 491 17.72 -4.64 31.39
C THR A 491 17.03 -3.76 32.43
N PHE A 492 15.83 -4.14 32.91
CA PHE A 492 15.14 -3.38 33.96
C PHE A 492 15.70 -3.61 35.36
N VAL A 493 16.38 -4.74 35.62
CA VAL A 493 17.05 -4.98 36.91
C VAL A 493 18.47 -4.39 36.92
N ALA A 494 19.15 -4.30 35.77
CA ALA A 494 20.48 -3.69 35.70
C ALA A 494 20.47 -2.18 35.98
N VAL A 495 19.42 -1.45 35.60
CA VAL A 495 19.32 0.00 35.87
C VAL A 495 19.06 0.31 37.34
N PHE A 496 18.41 -0.58 38.09
CA PHE A 496 18.18 -0.38 39.53
C PHE A 496 19.38 -0.75 40.42
N ILE A 497 20.27 -1.66 39.98
CA ILE A 497 21.46 -2.02 40.76
C ILE A 497 22.57 -0.97 40.61
N VAL A 498 22.69 -0.32 39.45
CA VAL A 498 23.70 0.74 39.26
C VAL A 498 23.37 2.01 40.07
N PHE A 499 22.09 2.30 40.31
CA PHE A 499 21.71 3.45 41.16
C PHE A 499 21.86 3.20 42.67
N ALA A 500 21.91 1.93 43.12
CA ALA A 500 22.12 1.63 44.54
C ALA A 500 23.60 1.58 44.95
N CYS A 501 24.53 1.35 44.02
CA CYS A 501 25.96 1.31 44.36
C CYS A 501 26.64 2.68 44.50
N PHE A 502 26.00 3.77 44.11
CA PHE A 502 26.57 5.12 44.28
C PHE A 502 26.17 5.84 45.57
N ILE A 503 25.48 5.17 46.51
CA ILE A 503 25.16 5.74 47.83
C ILE A 503 26.04 5.15 48.96
N VAL A 504 26.96 4.23 48.65
CA VAL A 504 27.94 3.74 49.65
C VAL A 504 29.36 3.71 49.06
N CYS A 505 29.89 4.90 48.80
CA CYS A 505 31.30 5.31 48.80
C CYS A 505 31.29 6.84 48.96
#